data_AF-A0A660V1R6-F1
#
_entry.id   AF-A0A660V1R6-F1
#
_cell.length_a   1.000
_cell.length_b   1.000
_cell.length_c   1.000
_cell.angle_alpha   90.00
_cell.angle_beta   90.00
_cell.angle_gamma   90.00
#
_symmetry.space_group_name_H-M   'P 1'
#
loop_
_entity.id
_entity.type
_entity.pdbx_description
1 polymer ?
#
loop_
_entity_poly.entity_id
_entity_poly.type
_entity_poly.pdbx_seq_one_letter_code
_entity_poly.pdbx_strand_id
1 'polypeptide(L)'
;MITFVRQLIAAPLRVLLWICGFVPVFDRLRLIEIIRALSRDPSDIAGVLTLTAAGKGIEAANARAQELFSVYPYAQIAATMGWLQIQHARNLQAANQWLKRARQADCEDASLLGLELFLSEHLAEYDTEEVVTHILARNDLPMQTTRDALLTDGRRLLKQQRWTEAKAVADRILAVEENPQARWIKWVTAIINGDDARAQTQLAIAGRKMPDAAMRGFVALGWLYMGDAERASQVLQEA
;
A
#
# COMPACT_ATOMS: atom_id res chain seq x y z
N MET A 1 -29.15 15.51 -5.14
CA MET A 1 -29.91 15.98 -3.96
C MET A 1 -30.09 14.87 -2.91
N ILE A 2 -30.65 13.71 -3.25
CA ILE A 2 -30.85 12.59 -2.31
C ILE A 2 -29.52 12.08 -1.71
N THR A 3 -28.46 11.93 -2.52
CA THR A 3 -27.13 11.54 -2.05
C THR A 3 -26.53 12.56 -1.07
N PHE A 4 -26.69 13.86 -1.34
CA PHE A 4 -26.22 14.93 -0.47
C PHE A 4 -26.93 14.92 0.89
N VAL A 5 -28.26 14.77 0.89
CA VAL A 5 -29.05 14.67 2.13
C VAL A 5 -28.66 13.43 2.95
N ARG A 6 -28.43 12.28 2.28
CA ARG A 6 -27.94 11.06 2.94
C ARG A 6 -26.58 11.26 3.61
N GLN A 7 -25.66 11.92 2.91
CA GLN A 7 -24.32 12.21 3.43
C GLN A 7 -24.38 13.20 4.62
N LEU A 8 -25.27 14.20 4.56
CA LEU A 8 -25.49 15.15 5.65
C LEU A 8 -26.04 14.47 6.92
N ILE A 9 -26.96 13.52 6.76
CA ILE A 9 -27.52 12.74 7.88
C ILE A 9 -26.48 11.77 8.46
N ALA A 10 -25.62 11.20 7.62
CA ALA A 10 -24.56 10.28 8.05
C ALA A 10 -23.39 10.99 8.76
N ALA A 11 -23.15 12.28 8.48
CA ALA A 11 -21.99 13.01 9.00
C ALA A 11 -21.89 13.03 10.54
N PRO A 12 -22.96 13.35 11.32
CA PRO A 12 -22.91 13.25 12.78
C PRO A 12 -22.58 11.84 13.29
N LEU A 13 -23.06 10.81 12.61
CA LEU A 13 -22.78 9.41 12.97
C LEU A 13 -21.32 9.04 12.68
N ARG A 14 -20.73 9.56 11.60
CA ARG A 14 -19.28 9.38 11.31
C ARG A 14 -18.42 10.07 12.37
N VAL A 15 -18.80 11.26 12.83
CA VAL A 15 -18.14 11.93 13.95
C VAL A 15 -18.25 11.09 15.22
N LEU A 16 -19.43 10.56 15.51
CA LEU A 16 -19.63 9.66 16.66
C LEU A 16 -18.76 8.39 16.53
N LEU A 17 -18.67 7.80 15.33
CA LEU A 17 -17.83 6.62 15.08
C LEU A 17 -16.35 6.90 15.33
N TRP A 18 -15.89 8.09 14.92
CA TRP A 18 -14.53 8.55 15.20
C TRP A 18 -14.28 8.73 16.70
N ILE A 19 -15.21 9.36 17.43
CA ILE A 19 -15.14 9.50 18.90
C ILE A 19 -15.10 8.11 19.57
N CYS A 20 -15.89 7.16 19.08
CA CYS A 20 -15.91 5.79 19.59
C CYS A 20 -14.57 5.04 19.40
N GLY A 21 -13.68 5.54 18.54
CA GLY A 21 -12.31 5.05 18.41
C GLY A 21 -11.44 5.36 19.63
N PHE A 22 -11.77 6.40 20.40
CA PHE A 22 -11.04 6.83 21.60
C PHE A 22 -11.80 6.48 22.88
N VAL A 23 -13.11 6.62 22.88
CA VAL A 23 -13.98 6.36 24.03
C VAL A 23 -15.03 5.32 23.61
N PRO A 24 -14.89 4.04 23.99
CA PRO A 24 -15.74 2.96 23.48
C PRO A 24 -17.14 2.98 24.13
N VAL A 25 -17.93 4.02 23.85
CA VAL A 25 -19.30 4.20 24.36
C VAL A 25 -20.29 3.33 23.58
N PHE A 26 -20.07 3.18 22.27
CA PHE A 26 -20.96 2.43 21.38
C PHE A 26 -20.22 1.33 20.63
N ASP A 27 -20.95 0.29 20.24
CA ASP A 27 -20.47 -0.74 19.31
C ASP A 27 -20.17 -0.11 17.94
N ARG A 28 -18.88 0.01 17.64
CA ARG A 28 -18.38 0.63 16.40
C ARG A 28 -18.86 -0.11 15.16
N LEU A 29 -18.99 -1.43 15.21
CA LEU A 29 -19.43 -2.23 14.06
C LEU A 29 -20.91 -1.95 13.76
N ARG A 30 -21.77 -1.95 14.77
CA ARG A 30 -23.18 -1.58 14.60
C ARG A 30 -23.34 -0.16 14.08
N LEU A 31 -22.54 0.77 14.58
CA LEU A 31 -22.60 2.16 14.16
C LEU A 31 -22.21 2.35 12.68
N ILE A 32 -21.13 1.71 12.20
CA ILE A 32 -20.76 1.79 10.79
C ILE A 32 -21.77 1.10 9.87
N GLU A 33 -22.45 0.04 10.33
CA GLU A 33 -23.51 -0.62 9.55
C GLU A 33 -24.71 0.31 9.33
N ILE A 34 -25.08 1.10 10.35
CA ILE A 34 -26.12 2.13 10.25
C ILE A 34 -25.68 3.22 9.27
N ILE A 35 -24.45 3.72 9.40
CA ILE A 35 -23.90 4.74 8.50
C ILE A 35 -23.96 4.26 7.05
N ARG A 36 -23.48 3.05 6.77
CA ARG A 36 -23.51 2.44 5.44
C ARG A 36 -24.94 2.35 4.88
N ALA A 37 -25.90 1.93 5.70
CA ALA A 37 -27.30 1.81 5.28
C ALA A 37 -27.89 3.17 4.88
N LEU A 38 -27.46 4.26 5.54
CA LEU A 38 -27.90 5.62 5.27
C LEU A 38 -27.19 6.26 4.08
N SER A 39 -25.86 6.17 4.01
CA SER A 39 -25.03 6.85 3.02
C SER A 39 -25.00 6.16 1.66
N ARG A 40 -25.01 4.82 1.65
CA ARG A 40 -24.66 3.96 0.52
C ARG A 40 -23.29 4.28 -0.11
N ASP A 41 -22.37 4.83 0.67
CA ASP A 41 -21.02 5.16 0.22
C ASP A 41 -20.13 3.89 0.20
N PRO A 42 -19.40 3.61 -0.90
CA PRO A 42 -18.43 2.51 -0.95
C PRO A 42 -17.37 2.59 0.16
N SER A 43 -17.02 3.80 0.61
CA SER A 43 -16.02 4.01 1.67
C SER A 43 -16.52 3.50 3.02
N ASP A 44 -17.82 3.62 3.30
CA ASP A 44 -18.40 3.10 4.54
C ASP A 44 -18.46 1.55 4.52
N ILE A 45 -18.52 0.93 3.34
CA ILE A 45 -18.41 -0.52 3.20
C ILE A 45 -17.02 -1.00 3.61
N ALA A 46 -15.95 -0.32 3.18
CA ALA A 46 -14.59 -0.63 3.62
C ALA A 46 -14.49 -0.61 5.16
N GLY A 47 -15.07 0.42 5.80
CA GLY A 47 -15.14 0.51 7.26
C GLY A 47 -15.86 -0.67 7.93
N VAL A 48 -16.99 -1.13 7.37
CA VAL A 48 -17.70 -2.33 7.86
C VAL A 48 -16.79 -3.56 7.79
N LEU A 49 -16.10 -3.76 6.67
CA LEU A 49 -15.25 -4.94 6.47
C LEU A 49 -14.04 -4.92 7.42
N THR A 50 -13.37 -3.77 7.56
CA THR A 50 -12.23 -3.62 8.49
C THR A 50 -12.65 -3.85 9.94
N LEU A 51 -13.77 -3.27 10.39
CA LEU A 51 -14.27 -3.48 11.76
C LEU A 51 -14.76 -4.91 11.98
N THR A 52 -15.32 -5.56 10.96
CA THR A 52 -15.69 -6.98 11.02
C THR A 52 -14.45 -7.85 11.16
N ALA A 53 -13.40 -7.60 10.37
CA ALA A 53 -12.15 -8.35 10.47
C ALA A 53 -11.50 -8.20 11.84
N ALA A 54 -11.47 -6.98 12.38
CA ALA A 54 -10.88 -6.69 13.69
C ALA A 54 -11.68 -7.31 14.86
N GLY A 55 -13.01 -7.29 14.81
CA GLY A 55 -13.86 -7.74 15.91
C GLY A 55 -14.30 -9.21 15.83
N LYS A 56 -14.49 -9.74 14.62
CA LYS A 56 -15.07 -11.08 14.37
C LYS A 56 -14.15 -11.99 13.53
N GLY A 57 -12.99 -11.49 13.10
CA GLY A 57 -12.02 -12.24 12.32
C GLY A 57 -12.20 -12.14 10.80
N ILE A 58 -11.15 -12.54 10.08
CA ILE A 58 -11.06 -12.39 8.62
C ILE A 58 -12.11 -13.21 7.87
N GLU A 59 -12.48 -14.39 8.37
CA GLU A 59 -13.50 -15.24 7.75
C GLU A 59 -14.90 -14.59 7.78
N ALA A 60 -15.27 -13.98 8.90
CA ALA A 60 -16.51 -13.24 9.01
C ALA A 60 -16.53 -12.02 8.07
N ALA A 61 -15.40 -11.32 7.94
CA ALA A 61 -15.26 -10.22 6.99
C ALA A 61 -15.37 -10.71 5.53
N ASN A 62 -14.79 -11.87 5.22
CA ASN A 62 -14.83 -12.47 3.89
C ASN A 62 -16.24 -12.89 3.50
N ALA A 63 -16.98 -13.56 4.38
CA ALA A 63 -18.39 -13.88 4.17
C ALA A 63 -19.23 -12.61 3.93
N ARG A 64 -19.02 -11.59 4.78
CA ARG A 64 -19.71 -10.30 4.64
C ARG A 64 -19.36 -9.58 3.34
N ALA A 65 -18.10 -9.62 2.91
CA ALA A 65 -17.69 -9.03 1.65
C ALA A 65 -18.31 -9.74 0.46
N GLN A 66 -18.46 -11.07 0.50
CA GLN A 66 -19.13 -11.82 -0.58
C GLN A 66 -20.60 -11.43 -0.72
N GLU A 67 -21.32 -11.31 0.40
CA GLU A 67 -22.71 -10.81 0.41
C GLU A 67 -22.82 -9.39 -0.17
N LEU A 68 -21.89 -8.50 0.21
CA LEU A 68 -21.95 -7.11 -0.23
C LEU A 68 -21.54 -6.96 -1.69
N PHE A 69 -20.53 -7.71 -2.14
CA PHE A 69 -20.00 -7.64 -3.51
C PHE A 69 -21.00 -8.20 -4.54
N SER A 70 -21.82 -9.19 -4.18
CA SER A 70 -22.84 -9.72 -5.08
C SER A 70 -23.96 -8.72 -5.38
N VAL A 71 -24.20 -7.77 -4.47
CA VAL A 71 -25.20 -6.70 -4.65
C VAL A 71 -24.57 -5.43 -5.19
N TYR A 72 -23.35 -5.12 -4.75
CA TYR A 72 -22.61 -3.92 -5.09
C TYR A 72 -21.18 -4.31 -5.47
N PRO A 73 -20.90 -4.63 -6.75
CA PRO A 73 -19.57 -4.97 -7.21
C PRO A 73 -18.73 -3.68 -7.26
N TYR A 74 -18.20 -3.27 -6.10
CA TYR A 74 -17.35 -2.09 -6.01
C TYR A 74 -15.89 -2.51 -5.83
N ALA A 75 -15.01 -1.90 -6.60
CA ALA A 75 -13.56 -2.07 -6.51
C ALA A 75 -13.04 -1.88 -5.07
N GLN A 76 -13.61 -0.92 -4.33
CA GLN A 76 -13.25 -0.66 -2.93
C GLN A 76 -13.44 -1.88 -2.01
N ILE A 77 -14.44 -2.73 -2.24
CA ILE A 77 -14.65 -3.96 -1.45
C ILE A 77 -13.50 -4.93 -1.69
N ALA A 78 -13.17 -5.17 -2.96
CA ALA A 78 -12.10 -6.08 -3.34
C ALA A 78 -10.72 -5.56 -2.89
N ALA A 79 -10.44 -4.27 -3.05
CA ALA A 79 -9.23 -3.64 -2.54
C ALA A 79 -9.10 -3.82 -1.01
N THR A 80 -10.18 -3.53 -0.27
CA THR A 80 -10.21 -3.67 1.20
C THR A 80 -9.97 -5.11 1.62
N MET A 81 -10.68 -6.07 1.03
CA MET A 81 -10.49 -7.48 1.35
C MET A 81 -9.10 -7.98 0.98
N GLY A 82 -8.55 -7.53 -0.16
CA GLY A 82 -7.18 -7.84 -0.55
C GLY A 82 -6.16 -7.43 0.52
N TRP A 83 -6.24 -6.19 0.98
CA TRP A 83 -5.37 -5.70 2.05
C TRP A 83 -5.59 -6.43 3.39
N LEU A 84 -6.84 -6.72 3.76
CA LEU A 84 -7.14 -7.47 4.99
C LEU A 84 -6.57 -8.90 4.94
N GLN A 85 -6.64 -9.57 3.79
CA GLN A 85 -6.04 -10.90 3.61
C GLN A 85 -4.51 -10.86 3.74
N ILE A 86 -3.86 -9.81 3.23
CA ILE A 86 -2.41 -9.61 3.40
C ILE A 86 -2.07 -9.37 4.87
N GLN A 87 -2.79 -8.47 5.54
CA GLN A 87 -2.46 -8.00 6.89
C GLN A 87 -2.77 -9.03 7.98
N HIS A 88 -3.94 -9.66 7.91
CA HIS A 88 -4.43 -10.54 8.98
C HIS A 88 -4.17 -12.02 8.71
N ALA A 89 -4.29 -12.46 7.45
CA ALA A 89 -4.11 -13.86 7.08
C ALA A 89 -2.75 -14.16 6.45
N ARG A 90 -1.95 -13.12 6.11
CA ARG A 90 -0.70 -13.24 5.34
C ARG A 90 -0.90 -14.05 4.04
N ASN A 91 -2.07 -13.93 3.44
CA ASN A 91 -2.50 -14.77 2.32
C ASN A 91 -2.57 -13.96 1.02
N LEU A 92 -1.46 -13.95 0.29
CA LEU A 92 -1.34 -13.27 -1.01
C LEU A 92 -2.27 -13.87 -2.07
N GLN A 93 -2.53 -15.18 -2.02
CA GLN A 93 -3.40 -15.85 -2.98
C GLN A 93 -4.87 -15.46 -2.78
N ALA A 94 -5.33 -15.39 -1.53
CA ALA A 94 -6.67 -14.91 -1.23
C ALA A 94 -6.85 -13.43 -1.61
N ALA A 95 -5.82 -12.61 -1.41
CA ALA A 95 -5.85 -11.21 -1.85
C ALA A 95 -5.95 -11.09 -3.37
N ASN A 96 -5.17 -11.90 -4.09
CA ASN A 96 -5.20 -11.98 -5.54
C ASN A 96 -6.54 -12.47 -6.10
N GLN A 97 -7.20 -13.42 -5.43
CA GLN A 97 -8.55 -13.85 -5.81
C GLN A 97 -9.58 -12.70 -5.75
N TRP A 98 -9.47 -11.80 -4.76
CA TRP A 98 -10.32 -10.61 -4.69
C TRP A 98 -10.04 -9.63 -5.83
N LEU A 99 -8.77 -9.43 -6.19
CA LEU A 99 -8.41 -8.59 -7.35
C LEU A 99 -8.96 -9.18 -8.66
N LYS A 100 -8.79 -10.49 -8.90
CA LYS A 100 -9.34 -11.19 -10.07
C LYS A 100 -10.86 -11.10 -10.12
N ARG A 101 -11.54 -11.25 -8.98
CA ARG A 101 -13.00 -11.11 -8.88
C ARG A 101 -13.48 -9.70 -9.25
N ALA A 102 -12.77 -8.66 -8.83
CA ALA A 102 -13.10 -7.29 -9.21
C ALA A 102 -13.02 -7.08 -10.73
N ARG A 103 -11.95 -7.57 -11.36
CA ARG A 103 -11.76 -7.50 -12.81
C ARG A 103 -12.84 -8.25 -13.59
N GLN A 104 -13.23 -9.43 -13.12
CA GLN A 104 -14.32 -10.22 -13.73
C GLN A 104 -15.69 -9.52 -13.64
N ALA A 105 -15.85 -8.58 -12.72
CA ALA A 105 -17.05 -7.77 -12.57
C ALA A 105 -16.89 -6.37 -13.20
N ASP A 106 -15.89 -6.18 -14.07
CA ASP A 106 -15.56 -4.91 -14.74
C ASP A 106 -15.41 -3.72 -13.76
N CYS A 107 -14.94 -4.02 -12.55
CA CYS A 107 -14.67 -3.02 -11.53
C CYS A 107 -13.24 -2.48 -11.70
N GLU A 108 -13.07 -1.47 -12.53
CA GLU A 108 -11.79 -0.77 -12.67
C GLU A 108 -11.81 0.54 -11.88
N ASP A 109 -10.90 0.67 -10.91
CA ASP A 109 -10.78 1.87 -10.08
C ASP A 109 -9.35 2.01 -9.52
N ALA A 110 -8.93 3.25 -9.24
CA ALA A 110 -7.62 3.55 -8.68
C ALA A 110 -7.34 2.83 -7.34
N SER A 111 -8.39 2.48 -6.58
CA SER A 111 -8.29 1.72 -5.33
C SER A 111 -7.69 0.32 -5.50
N LEU A 112 -7.80 -0.29 -6.69
CA LEU A 112 -7.23 -1.62 -6.97
C LEU A 112 -5.76 -1.55 -7.37
N LEU A 113 -5.32 -0.45 -7.98
CA LEU A 113 -3.95 -0.31 -8.51
C LEU A 113 -2.89 -0.49 -7.42
N GLY A 114 -3.14 0.03 -6.22
CA GLY A 114 -2.22 -0.15 -5.09
C GLY A 114 -2.09 -1.61 -4.66
N LEU A 115 -3.20 -2.36 -4.66
CA LEU A 115 -3.20 -3.79 -4.34
C LEU A 115 -2.48 -4.58 -5.44
N GLU A 116 -2.77 -4.28 -6.70
CA GLU A 116 -2.12 -4.91 -7.85
C GLU A 116 -0.61 -4.70 -7.83
N LEU A 117 -0.15 -3.45 -7.63
CA LEU A 117 1.26 -3.13 -7.53
C LEU A 117 1.95 -3.91 -6.41
N PHE A 118 1.31 -4.02 -5.25
CA PHE A 118 1.85 -4.82 -4.15
C PHE A 118 1.93 -6.30 -4.51
N LEU A 119 0.87 -6.86 -5.10
CA LEU A 119 0.86 -8.26 -5.50
C LEU A 119 1.87 -8.57 -6.61
N SER A 120 2.14 -7.62 -7.52
CA SER A 120 3.10 -7.84 -8.61
C SER A 120 4.52 -8.05 -8.09
N GLU A 121 4.90 -7.39 -6.99
CA GLU A 121 6.21 -7.59 -6.37
C GLU A 121 6.39 -8.97 -5.71
N HIS A 122 5.29 -9.70 -5.46
CA HIS A 122 5.30 -10.94 -4.66
C HIS A 122 4.77 -12.18 -5.39
N LEU A 123 4.01 -12.02 -6.47
CA LEU A 123 3.39 -13.11 -7.22
C LEU A 123 3.96 -13.19 -8.63
N ALA A 124 4.47 -14.37 -9.01
CA ALA A 124 5.12 -14.60 -10.30
C ALA A 124 4.19 -14.51 -11.53
N GLU A 125 2.87 -14.51 -11.32
CA GLU A 125 1.89 -14.40 -12.42
C GLU A 125 1.69 -12.96 -12.92
N TYR A 126 2.32 -11.98 -12.28
CA TYR A 126 2.27 -10.57 -12.69
C TYR A 126 3.62 -10.14 -13.26
N ASP A 127 3.58 -9.32 -14.30
CA ASP A 127 4.72 -8.53 -14.72
C ASP A 127 4.72 -7.19 -13.96
N THR A 128 5.66 -7.04 -13.02
CA THR A 128 5.79 -5.80 -12.25
C THR A 128 6.10 -4.59 -13.14
N GLU A 129 6.86 -4.77 -14.22
CA GLU A 129 7.21 -3.68 -15.13
C GLU A 129 5.99 -3.19 -15.91
N GLU A 130 5.14 -4.11 -16.35
CA GLU A 130 3.87 -3.78 -17.02
C GLU A 130 2.94 -3.00 -16.08
N VAL A 131 2.75 -3.49 -14.85
CA VAL A 131 1.90 -2.83 -13.84
C VAL A 131 2.40 -1.43 -13.52
N VAL A 132 3.71 -1.28 -13.27
CA VAL A 132 4.33 0.03 -13.00
C VAL A 132 4.13 0.97 -14.19
N THR A 133 4.39 0.50 -15.41
CA THR A 133 4.24 1.31 -16.63
C THR A 133 2.80 1.76 -16.81
N HIS A 134 1.84 0.86 -16.60
CA HIS A 134 0.42 1.19 -16.66
C HIS A 134 0.02 2.28 -15.66
N ILE A 135 0.47 2.17 -14.40
CA ILE A 135 0.19 3.18 -13.37
C ILE A 135 0.85 4.52 -13.72
N LEU A 136 2.11 4.51 -14.16
CA LEU A 136 2.87 5.74 -14.44
C LEU A 136 2.42 6.46 -15.73
N ALA A 137 1.73 5.76 -16.63
CA ALA A 137 1.11 6.37 -17.81
C ALA A 137 -0.16 7.19 -17.48
N ARG A 138 -0.71 7.04 -16.27
CA ARG A 138 -1.93 7.71 -15.83
C ARG A 138 -1.63 9.04 -15.12
N ASN A 139 -2.30 10.10 -15.55
CA ASN A 139 -2.17 11.45 -14.98
C ASN A 139 -3.29 11.80 -13.98
N ASP A 140 -4.27 10.92 -13.81
CA ASP A 140 -5.47 11.11 -12.99
C ASP A 140 -5.35 10.52 -11.57
N LEU A 141 -4.23 9.85 -11.27
CA LEU A 141 -4.05 9.10 -10.04
C LEU A 141 -3.65 9.98 -8.84
N PRO A 142 -4.01 9.56 -7.62
CA PRO A 142 -3.48 10.17 -6.41
C PRO A 142 -1.95 10.13 -6.38
N MET A 143 -1.33 11.21 -5.87
CA MET A 143 0.14 11.34 -5.78
C MET A 143 0.80 10.15 -5.06
N GLN A 144 0.13 9.60 -4.05
CA GLN A 144 0.61 8.41 -3.33
C GLN A 144 0.76 7.20 -4.26
N THR A 145 -0.22 6.89 -5.11
CA THR A 145 -0.18 5.75 -6.03
C THR A 145 0.96 5.90 -7.03
N THR A 146 1.12 7.09 -7.60
CA THR A 146 2.22 7.39 -8.54
C THR A 146 3.58 7.26 -7.86
N ARG A 147 3.72 7.76 -6.63
CA ARG A 147 4.95 7.61 -5.85
C ARG A 147 5.28 6.16 -5.55
N ASP A 148 4.31 5.38 -5.11
CA ASP A 148 4.52 3.99 -4.73
C ASP A 148 4.92 3.16 -5.97
N ALA A 149 4.37 3.48 -7.15
CA ALA A 149 4.82 2.91 -8.43
C ALA A 149 6.26 3.34 -8.80
N LEU A 150 6.62 4.62 -8.63
CA LEU A 150 8.00 5.08 -8.83
C LEU A 150 8.99 4.39 -7.88
N LEU A 151 8.64 4.20 -6.60
CA LEU A 151 9.50 3.50 -5.64
C LEU A 151 9.71 2.03 -6.05
N THR A 152 8.64 1.39 -6.53
CA THR A 152 8.69 0.01 -7.05
C THR A 152 9.57 -0.09 -8.29
N ASP A 153 9.45 0.85 -9.22
CA ASP A 153 10.32 0.93 -10.40
C ASP A 153 11.79 1.13 -10.00
N GLY A 154 12.04 2.05 -9.06
CA GLY A 154 13.39 2.29 -8.53
C GLY A 154 14.03 1.03 -7.95
N ARG A 155 13.29 0.26 -7.14
CA ARG A 155 13.76 -1.03 -6.61
C ARG A 155 14.03 -2.05 -7.71
N ARG A 156 13.13 -2.16 -8.69
CA ARG A 156 13.28 -3.05 -9.85
C ARG A 156 14.55 -2.71 -10.64
N LEU A 157 14.79 -1.43 -10.91
CA LEU A 157 15.99 -0.96 -11.60
C LEU A 157 17.26 -1.25 -10.80
N LEU A 158 17.25 -1.09 -9.47
CA LEU A 158 18.38 -1.51 -8.63
C LEU A 158 18.64 -3.02 -8.71
N LYS A 159 17.59 -3.85 -8.65
CA LYS A 159 17.71 -5.32 -8.79
C LYS A 159 18.28 -5.72 -10.16
N GLN A 160 17.97 -4.95 -11.20
CA GLN A 160 18.51 -5.13 -12.56
C GLN A 160 19.87 -4.44 -12.75
N GLN A 161 20.46 -3.86 -11.71
CA GLN A 161 21.73 -3.12 -11.75
C GLN A 161 21.72 -1.91 -12.71
N ARG A 162 20.54 -1.36 -12.99
CA ARG A 162 20.35 -0.14 -13.80
C ARG A 162 20.47 1.10 -12.92
N TRP A 163 21.67 1.31 -12.38
CA TRP A 163 21.95 2.30 -11.32
C TRP A 163 21.60 3.74 -11.69
N THR A 164 21.93 4.16 -12.91
CA THR A 164 21.67 5.52 -13.39
C THR A 164 20.17 5.82 -13.47
N GLU A 165 19.39 4.84 -13.91
CA GLU A 165 17.94 4.98 -14.05
C GLU A 165 17.26 4.95 -12.69
N ALA A 166 17.68 4.06 -11.79
CA ALA A 166 17.20 4.03 -10.41
C ALA A 166 17.44 5.39 -9.71
N LYS A 167 18.62 6.00 -9.92
CA LYS A 167 18.93 7.34 -9.42
C LYS A 167 17.98 8.39 -9.99
N ALA A 168 17.73 8.37 -11.29
CA ALA A 168 16.82 9.32 -11.95
C ALA A 168 15.39 9.23 -11.38
N VAL A 169 14.91 8.01 -11.12
CA VAL A 169 13.62 7.78 -10.45
C VAL A 169 13.61 8.37 -9.04
N ALA A 170 14.66 8.13 -8.25
CA ALA A 170 14.77 8.70 -6.91
C ALA A 170 14.82 10.24 -6.91
N ASP A 171 15.54 10.83 -7.86
CA ASP A 171 15.60 12.29 -8.05
C ASP A 171 14.22 12.87 -8.41
N ARG A 172 13.43 12.16 -9.24
CA ARG A 172 12.05 12.56 -9.58
C ARG A 172 11.13 12.58 -8.35
N ILE A 173 11.24 11.59 -7.46
CA ILE A 173 10.46 11.57 -6.21
C ILE A 173 10.89 12.73 -5.30
N LEU A 174 12.20 12.90 -5.10
CA LEU A 174 12.76 13.91 -4.18
C LEU A 174 12.59 15.34 -4.68
N ALA A 175 12.33 15.55 -5.96
CA ALA A 175 11.94 16.86 -6.49
C ALA A 175 10.55 17.30 -6.01
N VAL A 176 9.69 16.38 -5.59
CA VAL A 176 8.32 16.64 -5.13
C VAL A 176 8.21 16.52 -3.62
N GLU A 177 8.75 15.45 -3.03
CA GLU A 177 8.66 15.20 -1.60
C GLU A 177 9.88 14.48 -1.02
N GLU A 178 10.20 14.79 0.24
CA GLU A 178 11.27 14.11 0.97
C GLU A 178 10.83 12.71 1.39
N ASN A 179 11.30 11.70 0.67
CA ASN A 179 10.94 10.29 0.87
C ASN A 179 12.16 9.43 1.26
N PRO A 180 12.11 8.71 2.40
CA PRO A 180 13.26 7.94 2.89
C PRO A 180 13.63 6.74 2.01
N GLN A 181 12.69 6.13 1.30
CA GLN A 181 13.01 5.05 0.35
C GLN A 181 13.73 5.60 -0.90
N ALA A 182 13.34 6.79 -1.39
CA ALA A 182 14.07 7.44 -2.48
C ALA A 182 15.50 7.83 -2.06
N ARG A 183 15.68 8.29 -0.81
CA ARG A 183 17.02 8.51 -0.23
C ARG A 183 17.84 7.23 -0.13
N TRP A 184 17.22 6.11 0.26
CA TRP A 184 17.87 4.80 0.25
C TRP A 184 18.31 4.38 -1.16
N ILE A 185 17.49 4.59 -2.21
CA ILE A 185 17.92 4.35 -3.60
C ILE A 185 19.16 5.19 -3.94
N LYS A 186 19.18 6.47 -3.54
CA LYS A 186 20.35 7.34 -3.74
C LYS A 186 21.57 6.87 -2.94
N TRP A 187 21.40 6.28 -1.75
CA TRP A 187 22.49 5.65 -1.00
C TRP A 187 23.10 4.50 -1.80
N VAL A 188 22.30 3.53 -2.30
CA VAL A 188 22.79 2.40 -3.10
C VAL A 188 23.58 2.91 -4.31
N THR A 189 23.02 3.86 -5.06
CA THR A 189 23.71 4.40 -6.25
C THR A 189 24.96 5.21 -5.92
N ALA A 190 25.07 5.82 -4.73
CA ALA A 190 26.28 6.53 -4.31
C ALA A 190 27.41 5.56 -3.95
N ILE A 191 27.11 4.45 -3.27
CA ILE A 191 28.08 3.39 -2.97
C ILE A 191 28.66 2.80 -4.27
N ILE A 192 27.80 2.49 -5.25
CA ILE A 192 28.24 1.95 -6.55
C ILE A 192 29.15 2.92 -7.31
N ASN A 193 28.96 4.22 -7.13
CA ASN A 193 29.81 5.25 -7.73
C ASN A 193 31.09 5.55 -6.92
N GLY A 194 31.32 4.88 -5.79
CA GLY A 194 32.47 5.12 -4.91
C GLY A 194 32.41 6.45 -4.15
N ASP A 195 31.22 7.04 -3.99
CA ASP A 195 31.01 8.31 -3.29
C ASP A 195 30.47 8.05 -1.86
N ASP A 196 31.35 7.57 -1.00
CA ASP A 196 31.02 7.17 0.38
C ASP A 196 30.45 8.31 1.22
N ALA A 197 30.98 9.53 1.04
CA ALA A 197 30.52 10.71 1.77
C ALA A 197 29.07 11.05 1.42
N ARG A 198 28.72 11.00 0.12
CA ARG A 198 27.35 11.19 -0.33
C ARG A 198 26.45 10.05 0.13
N ALA A 199 26.93 8.81 0.07
CA ALA A 199 26.18 7.64 0.52
C ALA A 199 25.77 7.79 2.00
N GLN A 200 26.73 8.07 2.89
CA GLN A 200 26.47 8.30 4.32
C GLN A 200 25.45 9.43 4.54
N THR A 201 25.57 10.51 3.78
CA THR A 201 24.61 11.63 3.84
C THR A 201 23.20 11.18 3.48
N GLN A 202 23.01 10.42 2.39
CA GLN A 202 21.68 9.95 1.99
C GLN A 202 21.09 8.99 3.03
N LEU A 203 21.90 8.07 3.55
CA LEU A 203 21.47 7.10 4.54
C LEU A 203 21.05 7.77 5.86
N ALA A 204 21.81 8.77 6.31
CA ALA A 204 21.49 9.53 7.51
C ALA A 204 20.16 10.29 7.38
N ILE A 205 19.87 10.88 6.21
CA ILE A 205 18.58 11.56 5.96
C ILE A 205 17.43 10.56 5.99
N ALA A 206 17.61 9.40 5.34
CA ALA A 206 16.61 8.36 5.33
C ALA A 206 16.32 7.83 6.76
N GLY A 207 17.36 7.66 7.58
CA GLY A 207 17.27 7.11 8.94
C GLY A 207 16.47 7.98 9.89
N ARG A 208 16.45 9.31 9.71
CA ARG A 208 15.63 10.22 10.53
C ARG A 208 14.13 9.99 10.40
N LYS A 209 13.67 9.32 9.33
CA LYS A 209 12.25 9.11 9.03
C LYS A 209 11.83 7.64 9.06
N MET A 210 12.75 6.70 9.28
CA MET A 210 12.47 5.27 9.33
C MET A 210 12.83 4.72 10.71
N PRO A 211 12.04 3.78 11.27
CA PRO A 211 12.48 3.01 12.43
C PRO A 211 13.80 2.26 12.13
N ASP A 212 14.70 2.19 13.10
CA ASP A 212 16.03 1.56 12.92
C ASP A 212 15.95 0.14 12.35
N ALA A 213 15.01 -0.67 12.84
CA ALA A 213 14.80 -2.03 12.34
C ALA A 213 14.41 -2.05 10.86
N ALA A 214 13.57 -1.12 10.41
CA ALA A 214 13.21 -1.01 9.00
C ALA A 214 14.40 -0.53 8.17
N MET A 215 15.16 0.45 8.67
CA MET A 215 16.36 0.95 7.99
C MET A 215 17.40 -0.15 7.78
N ARG A 216 17.67 -0.99 8.79
CA ARG A 216 18.58 -2.14 8.65
C ARG A 216 18.15 -3.08 7.54
N GLY A 217 16.86 -3.40 7.46
CA GLY A 217 16.32 -4.23 6.38
C GLY A 217 16.57 -3.63 4.99
N PHE A 218 16.38 -2.32 4.83
CA PHE A 218 16.70 -1.62 3.58
C PHE A 218 18.20 -1.64 3.26
N VAL A 219 19.07 -1.37 4.25
CA VAL A 219 20.52 -1.42 4.05
C VAL A 219 20.96 -2.81 3.59
N ALA A 220 20.50 -3.87 4.26
CA ALA A 220 20.77 -5.24 3.87
C ALA A 220 20.29 -5.54 2.44
N LEU A 221 19.09 -5.08 2.09
CA LEU A 221 18.54 -5.24 0.72
C LEU A 221 19.41 -4.53 -0.33
N GLY A 222 19.94 -3.35 -0.02
CA GLY A 222 20.83 -2.64 -0.96
C GLY A 222 22.14 -3.39 -1.18
N TRP A 223 22.74 -3.97 -0.13
CA TRP A 223 23.91 -4.84 -0.27
C TRP A 223 23.60 -6.08 -1.12
N LEU A 224 22.43 -6.71 -0.95
CA LEU A 224 22.01 -7.82 -1.81
C LEU A 224 21.89 -7.41 -3.27
N TYR A 225 21.34 -6.24 -3.58
CA TYR A 225 21.25 -5.74 -4.96
C TYR A 225 22.63 -5.47 -5.56
N MET A 226 23.61 -5.06 -4.74
CA MET A 226 25.00 -4.90 -5.16
C MET A 226 25.78 -6.23 -5.25
N GLY A 227 25.16 -7.35 -4.88
CA GLY A 227 25.78 -8.69 -4.90
C GLY A 227 26.61 -9.02 -3.65
N ASP A 228 26.54 -8.21 -2.60
CA ASP A 228 27.29 -8.38 -1.35
C ASP A 228 26.42 -9.04 -0.26
N ALA A 229 26.24 -10.36 -0.39
CA ALA A 229 25.43 -11.14 0.55
C ALA A 229 26.06 -11.23 1.96
N GLU A 230 27.39 -11.09 2.06
CA GLU A 230 28.10 -11.13 3.32
C GLU A 230 27.78 -9.88 4.16
N ARG A 231 27.94 -8.68 3.59
CA ARG A 231 27.57 -7.43 4.27
C ARG A 231 26.09 -7.36 4.58
N ALA A 232 25.24 -7.86 3.66
CA ALA A 232 23.80 -7.95 3.94
C ALA A 232 23.51 -8.77 5.19
N SER A 233 24.20 -9.90 5.37
CA SER A 233 24.05 -10.77 6.54
C SER A 233 24.58 -10.13 7.82
N GLN A 234 25.75 -9.46 7.76
CA GLN A 234 26.33 -8.75 8.90
C GLN A 234 25.38 -7.68 9.45
N VAL A 235 24.81 -6.85 8.57
CA VAL A 235 23.86 -5.78 8.96
C VAL A 235 22.61 -6.33 9.67
N LEU A 236 22.17 -7.54 9.31
CA LEU A 236 21.01 -8.18 9.94
C LEU A 236 21.35 -8.85 11.28
N GLN A 237 22.61 -9.24 11.50
CA GLN A 237 23.08 -9.88 12.74
C GLN A 237 23.41 -8.89 13.85
N GLU A 238 23.74 -7.64 13.50
CA GLU A 238 23.98 -6.54 14.45
C GLU A 238 22.70 -5.98 15.10
N ALA A 239 21.55 -6.61 14.87
CA ALA A 239 20.20 -6.18 15.27
C ALA A 239 19.72 -6.83 16.58
#